data_AF-A0A810MV85-F1
#
_entry.id   AF-A0A810MV85-F1
#
_cell.length_a   1.000
_cell.length_b   1.000
_cell.length_c   1.000
_cell.angle_alpha   90.00
_cell.angle_beta   90.00
_cell.angle_gamma   90.00
#
_symmetry.space_group_name_H-M   'P 1'
#
loop_
_entity.id
_entity.type
_entity.pdbx_description
1 polymer ?
#
loop_
_entity_poly.entity_id
_entity_poly.type
_entity_poly.pdbx_seq_one_letter_code
_entity_poly.pdbx_strand_id
1 'polypeptide(L)'
;MTSTTEGPAMTETRTLQWGVRLTLPSTKTAIEIADGPLDAENQARRLSRLQPGTVEVVYREVVAGPWFHEDNGDEYAVKFDWPDRRIEIKPASGRLHAERCVEEHAQRSGKYHSSMAAVVSRAVFYGEWLPSSWRADW
;
A
#
# COMPACT_ATOMS: atom_id res chain seq x y z
N MET A 1 11.77 1.93 34.18
CA MET A 1 12.51 1.67 32.92
C MET A 1 11.82 0.49 32.24
N THR A 2 10.99 0.76 31.24
CA THR A 2 10.34 -0.25 30.40
C THR A 2 10.45 0.25 28.98
N SER A 3 11.47 -0.22 28.27
CA SER A 3 11.66 0.04 26.85
C SER A 3 10.81 -0.98 26.10
N THR A 4 9.67 -0.55 25.59
CA THR A 4 8.84 -1.34 24.68
C THR A 4 9.53 -1.33 23.32
N THR A 5 10.17 -2.43 22.95
CA THR A 5 10.65 -2.62 21.57
C THR A 5 9.45 -3.06 20.73
N GLU A 6 8.78 -2.11 20.09
CA GLU A 6 7.83 -2.40 19.00
C GLU A 6 8.63 -3.00 17.83
N GLY A 7 8.52 -4.31 17.64
CA GLY A 7 8.86 -4.91 16.35
C GLY A 7 7.87 -4.40 15.30
N PRO A 8 8.28 -4.15 14.04
CA PRO A 8 7.37 -3.59 13.04
C PRO A 8 6.23 -4.57 12.70
N ALA A 9 5.07 -4.26 13.30
CA ALA A 9 3.68 -4.49 12.92
C ALA A 9 3.28 -5.84 12.27
N MET A 10 2.95 -6.82 13.12
CA MET A 10 1.87 -7.78 12.85
C MET A 10 0.48 -7.18 13.17
N THR A 11 0.30 -5.89 12.95
CA THR A 11 -0.91 -5.16 13.31
C THR A 11 -1.57 -4.60 12.06
N GLU A 12 -2.88 -4.48 12.11
CA GLU A 12 -3.67 -3.81 11.10
C GLU A 12 -3.16 -2.37 10.89
N THR A 13 -3.00 -1.99 9.62
CA THR A 13 -2.62 -0.65 9.22
C THR A 13 -3.75 0.00 8.47
N ARG A 14 -4.13 1.21 8.89
CA ARG A 14 -5.14 2.02 8.20
C ARG A 14 -4.47 3.20 7.54
N THR A 15 -4.67 3.33 6.24
CA THR A 15 -4.18 4.46 5.46
C THR A 15 -5.30 5.04 4.63
N LEU A 16 -5.08 6.25 4.14
CA LEU A 16 -5.96 6.88 3.17
C LEU A 16 -5.30 6.85 1.82
N GLN A 17 -6.06 6.35 0.84
CA GLN A 17 -5.69 6.44 -0.55
C GLN A 17 -6.49 7.56 -1.21
N TRP A 18 -5.81 8.36 -2.00
CA TRP A 18 -6.39 9.51 -2.70
C TRP A 18 -6.50 9.21 -4.18
N GLY A 19 -7.41 9.90 -4.84
CA GLY A 19 -7.57 9.81 -6.27
C GLY A 19 -8.42 10.92 -6.84
N VAL A 20 -8.56 10.89 -8.16
CA VAL A 20 -9.39 11.81 -8.92
C VAL A 20 -10.46 11.01 -9.63
N ARG A 21 -11.72 11.32 -9.32
CA ARG A 21 -12.88 10.76 -10.01
C ARG A 21 -13.25 11.64 -11.19
N LEU A 22 -13.31 11.04 -12.37
CA LEU A 22 -13.81 11.66 -13.59
C LEU A 22 -15.17 11.07 -13.95
N THR A 23 -16.18 11.92 -14.04
CA THR A 23 -17.52 11.56 -14.52
C THR A 23 -17.60 11.78 -16.02
N LEU A 24 -17.63 10.69 -16.78
CA LEU A 24 -17.76 10.75 -18.23
C LEU A 24 -19.20 11.06 -18.65
N PRO A 25 -19.44 11.60 -19.86
CA PRO A 25 -20.79 11.88 -20.36
C PRO A 25 -21.73 10.68 -20.37
N SER A 26 -21.18 9.46 -20.40
CA SER A 26 -21.91 8.19 -20.34
C SER A 26 -22.34 7.77 -18.92
N THR A 27 -22.28 8.69 -17.95
CA THR A 27 -22.47 8.45 -16.49
C THR A 27 -21.51 7.43 -15.88
N LYS A 28 -20.51 6.97 -16.64
CA LYS A 28 -19.44 6.12 -16.13
C LYS A 28 -18.44 6.96 -15.35
N THR A 29 -17.94 6.41 -14.25
CA THR A 29 -16.88 7.02 -13.47
C THR A 29 -15.56 6.29 -13.70
N ALA A 30 -14.50 7.03 -13.94
CA ALA A 30 -13.12 6.52 -13.86
C ALA A 30 -12.46 7.12 -12.61
N ILE A 31 -11.58 6.36 -11.96
CA ILE A 31 -10.81 6.84 -10.81
C ILE A 31 -9.33 6.60 -11.09
N GLU A 32 -8.56 7.67 -11.05
CA GLU A 32 -7.10 7.65 -11.12
C GLU A 32 -6.55 7.78 -9.69
N ILE A 33 -5.74 6.83 -9.25
CA ILE A 33 -5.11 6.85 -7.92
C ILE A 33 -3.94 7.84 -7.94
N ALA A 34 -3.84 8.64 -6.89
CA ALA A 34 -2.77 9.62 -6.69
C ALA A 34 -1.88 9.23 -5.50
N ASP A 35 -0.64 9.72 -5.51
CA ASP A 35 0.35 9.43 -4.46
C ASP A 35 0.02 10.11 -3.12
N GLY A 36 -0.90 11.07 -3.13
CA GLY A 36 -1.34 11.78 -1.94
C GLY A 36 -2.35 12.88 -2.24
N PRO A 37 -2.81 13.62 -1.20
CA PRO A 37 -3.83 14.65 -1.34
C PRO A 37 -3.40 15.78 -2.28
N LEU A 38 -2.17 16.27 -2.13
CA LEU A 38 -1.66 17.37 -2.96
C LEU A 38 -1.54 16.98 -4.43
N ASP A 39 -1.13 15.75 -4.71
CA ASP A 39 -1.06 15.23 -6.07
C ASP A 39 -2.45 15.08 -6.67
N ALA A 40 -3.40 14.50 -5.92
CA ALA A 40 -4.80 14.41 -6.35
C ALA A 40 -5.41 15.78 -6.66
N GLU A 41 -5.16 16.79 -5.81
CA GLU A 41 -5.59 18.16 -6.08
C GLU A 41 -4.96 18.75 -7.34
N ASN A 42 -3.66 18.56 -7.54
CA ASN A 42 -2.95 19.08 -8.72
C ASN A 42 -3.46 18.41 -10.00
N GLN A 43 -3.66 17.09 -9.97
CA GLN A 43 -4.27 16.34 -11.07
C GLN A 43 -5.70 16.81 -11.35
N ALA A 44 -6.53 16.99 -10.32
CA ALA A 44 -7.89 17.48 -10.46
C ALA A 44 -7.93 18.90 -11.04
N ARG A 45 -7.07 19.81 -10.59
CA ARG A 45 -6.94 21.17 -11.16
C ARG A 45 -6.54 21.12 -12.64
N ARG A 46 -5.63 20.21 -13.02
CA ARG A 46 -5.22 20.02 -14.42
C ARG A 46 -6.39 19.53 -15.28
N LEU A 47 -7.09 18.49 -14.82
CA LEU A 47 -8.20 17.89 -15.56
C LEU A 47 -9.41 18.81 -15.65
N SER A 48 -9.70 19.57 -14.58
CA SER A 48 -10.82 20.52 -14.55
C SER A 48 -10.70 21.64 -15.58
N ARG A 49 -9.47 21.98 -16.02
CA ARG A 49 -9.26 22.95 -17.13
C ARG A 49 -9.69 22.38 -18.49
N LEU A 50 -9.60 21.05 -18.65
CA LEU A 50 -9.96 20.35 -19.88
C LEU A 50 -11.44 19.95 -19.88
N GLN A 51 -11.96 19.55 -18.73
CA GLN A 51 -13.33 19.10 -18.55
C GLN A 51 -13.92 19.69 -17.25
N PRO A 52 -14.42 20.94 -17.31
CA PRO A 52 -15.00 21.59 -16.14
C PRO A 52 -16.24 20.85 -15.63
N GLY A 53 -16.36 20.70 -14.31
CA GLY A 53 -17.57 20.16 -13.66
C GLY A 53 -17.71 18.63 -13.71
N THR A 54 -16.75 17.91 -14.28
CA THR A 54 -16.75 16.43 -14.32
C THR A 54 -15.73 15.78 -13.38
N VAL A 55 -14.91 16.59 -12.71
CA VAL A 55 -13.75 16.13 -11.95
C VAL A 55 -13.95 16.39 -10.46
N GLU A 56 -13.69 15.38 -9.64
CA GLU A 56 -13.80 15.45 -8.17
C GLU A 56 -12.59 14.79 -7.52
N VAL A 57 -12.01 15.41 -6.49
CA VAL A 57 -11.00 14.76 -5.64
C VAL A 57 -11.72 13.85 -4.65
N VAL A 58 -11.31 12.59 -4.60
CA VAL A 58 -11.89 11.54 -3.76
C VAL A 58 -10.83 10.88 -2.89
N TYR A 59 -11.27 10.24 -1.81
CA TYR A 59 -10.42 9.40 -0.97
C TYR A 59 -11.16 8.12 -0.58
N ARG A 60 -10.42 7.11 -0.17
CA ARG A 60 -10.96 5.91 0.49
C ARG A 60 -10.05 5.48 1.62
N GLU A 61 -10.63 4.83 2.61
CA GLU A 61 -9.86 4.10 3.62
C GLU A 61 -9.34 2.80 3.02
N VAL A 62 -8.08 2.49 3.30
CA VAL A 62 -7.43 1.22 2.97
C VAL A 62 -7.01 0.58 4.28
N VAL A 63 -7.60 -0.58 4.57
CA VAL A 63 -7.31 -1.35 5.77
C VAL A 63 -6.50 -2.57 5.37
N ALA A 64 -5.21 -2.52 5.65
CA ALA A 64 -4.32 -3.63 5.41
C ALA A 64 -4.21 -4.48 6.68
N GLY A 65 -4.57 -5.76 6.58
CA GLY A 65 -4.43 -6.71 7.65
C GLY A 65 -2.96 -6.97 8.02
N PRO A 66 -2.73 -7.75 9.09
CA PRO A 66 -1.38 -8.14 9.47
C PRO A 66 -0.74 -9.06 8.42
N TRP A 67 0.59 -9.09 8.42
CA TRP A 67 1.37 -9.97 7.53
C TRP A 67 1.40 -11.40 8.05
N PHE A 68 1.11 -12.36 7.16
CA PHE A 68 1.14 -13.79 7.46
C PHE A 68 2.03 -14.54 6.47
N HIS A 69 2.52 -15.71 6.88
CA HIS A 69 3.29 -16.63 6.03
C HIS A 69 2.39 -17.47 5.11
N GLU A 70 1.25 -16.94 4.68
CA GLU A 70 0.24 -17.68 3.91
C GLU A 70 0.35 -17.44 2.41
N ASP A 71 -0.12 -18.44 1.65
CA ASP A 71 -0.04 -18.49 0.19
C ASP A 71 -0.96 -17.47 -0.52
N ASN A 72 -2.05 -17.04 0.13
CA ASN A 72 -3.08 -16.22 -0.49
C ASN A 72 -3.27 -14.89 0.26
N GLY A 73 -2.98 -13.79 -0.41
CA GLY A 73 -3.33 -12.44 0.03
C GLY A 73 -3.44 -11.49 -1.16
N ASP A 74 -3.90 -10.27 -0.87
CA ASP A 74 -4.05 -9.20 -1.87
C ASP A 74 -2.72 -8.49 -2.13
N GLU A 75 -1.89 -8.37 -1.09
CA GLU A 75 -0.54 -7.81 -1.16
C GLU A 75 0.50 -8.84 -0.72
N TYR A 76 1.69 -8.73 -1.32
CA TYR A 76 2.83 -9.59 -1.05
C TYR A 76 4.05 -8.76 -0.67
N ALA A 77 4.88 -9.32 0.20
CA ALA A 77 6.13 -8.72 0.61
C ALA A 77 7.17 -9.80 0.93
N VAL A 78 8.41 -9.37 1.08
CA VAL A 78 9.49 -10.21 1.62
C VAL A 78 9.77 -9.77 3.04
N LYS A 79 9.63 -10.70 3.97
CA LYS A 79 10.03 -10.54 5.36
C LYS A 79 11.48 -11.00 5.51
N PHE A 80 12.32 -10.15 6.08
CA PHE A 80 13.70 -10.46 6.47
C PHE A 80 13.79 -10.52 8.00
N ASP A 81 14.19 -11.68 8.52
CA ASP A 81 14.51 -11.89 9.93
C ASP A 81 16.03 -11.79 10.10
N TRP A 82 16.48 -10.71 10.74
CA TRP A 82 17.90 -10.44 10.96
C TRP A 82 18.40 -11.08 12.28
N PRO A 83 19.70 -11.41 12.40
CA PRO A 83 20.27 -12.05 13.61
C PRO A 83 20.15 -11.22 14.89
N ASP A 84 20.09 -9.90 14.75
CA ASP A 84 19.87 -8.93 15.83
C ASP A 84 18.41 -8.85 16.28
N ARG A 85 17.55 -9.76 15.79
CA ARG A 85 16.09 -9.83 16.02
C ARG A 85 15.31 -8.70 15.35
N ARG A 86 15.93 -7.91 14.48
CA ARG A 86 15.20 -6.94 13.66
C ARG A 86 14.38 -7.69 12.60
N ILE A 87 13.14 -7.24 12.41
CA ILE A 87 12.28 -7.68 11.32
C ILE A 87 12.18 -6.53 10.33
N GLU A 88 12.34 -6.82 9.04
CA GLU A 88 12.15 -5.85 7.96
C GLU A 88 11.19 -6.44 6.93
N ILE A 89 10.18 -5.68 6.52
CA ILE A 89 9.21 -6.10 5.51
C ILE A 89 9.35 -5.19 4.30
N LYS A 90 9.68 -5.76 3.14
CA LYS A 90 9.80 -5.04 1.87
C LYS A 90 8.63 -5.39 0.96
N PRO A 91 7.77 -4.42 0.59
CA PRO A 91 6.69 -4.65 -0.35
C PRO A 91 7.21 -5.23 -1.68
N ALA A 92 6.43 -6.15 -2.26
CA ALA A 92 6.66 -6.69 -3.58
C ALA A 92 5.47 -6.35 -4.49
N SER A 93 5.73 -6.22 -5.79
CA SER A 93 4.68 -5.99 -6.79
C SER A 93 3.73 -7.19 -7.00
N GLY A 94 4.05 -8.34 -6.41
CA GLY A 94 3.24 -9.55 -6.45
C GLY A 94 4.00 -10.77 -5.93
N ARG A 95 3.30 -11.90 -5.82
CA ARG A 95 3.84 -13.16 -5.29
C ARG A 95 5.12 -13.62 -5.97
N LEU A 96 5.11 -13.71 -7.30
CA LEU A 96 6.26 -14.17 -8.08
C LEU A 96 7.50 -13.28 -7.88
N HIS A 97 7.30 -11.97 -7.73
CA HIS A 97 8.40 -11.04 -7.43
C HIS A 97 8.94 -11.29 -6.02
N ALA A 98 8.08 -11.49 -5.01
CA ALA A 98 8.50 -11.82 -3.65
C ALA A 98 9.29 -13.15 -3.61
N GLU A 99 8.78 -14.20 -4.26
CA GLU A 99 9.45 -15.51 -4.34
C GLU A 99 10.84 -15.39 -4.97
N ARG A 100 10.94 -14.66 -6.08
CA ARG A 100 12.22 -14.40 -6.74
C ARG A 100 13.18 -13.63 -5.84
N CYS A 101 12.71 -12.63 -5.10
CA CYS A 101 13.54 -11.89 -4.16
C CYS A 101 14.07 -12.78 -3.02
N VAL A 102 13.26 -13.72 -2.52
CA VAL A 102 13.69 -14.71 -1.52
C VAL A 102 14.74 -15.64 -2.11
N GLU A 103 14.54 -16.14 -3.33
CA GLU A 103 15.51 -17.00 -4.01
C GLU A 103 16.85 -16.28 -4.26
N GLU A 104 16.81 -15.05 -4.80
CA GLU A 104 17.99 -14.22 -5.00
C GLU A 104 18.71 -13.93 -3.67
N HIS A 105 17.96 -13.72 -2.58
CA HIS A 105 18.54 -13.56 -1.26
C HIS A 105 19.26 -14.83 -0.80
N ALA A 106 18.65 -16.02 -0.96
CA ALA A 106 19.24 -17.31 -0.59
C ALA A 106 20.55 -17.59 -1.37
N GLN A 107 20.57 -17.27 -2.67
CA GLN A 107 21.77 -17.43 -3.50
C GLN A 107 22.92 -16.49 -3.07
N ARG A 108 22.59 -15.25 -2.67
CA ARG A 108 23.59 -14.24 -2.25
C ARG A 108 24.10 -14.46 -0.82
N SER A 109 23.27 -15.00 0.05
CA SER A 109 23.59 -15.19 1.47
C SER A 109 24.58 -16.33 1.73
N GLY A 110 24.90 -17.15 0.73
CA GLY A 110 25.90 -18.25 0.79
C GLY A 110 27.34 -17.88 1.16
N LYS A 111 27.65 -16.62 1.51
CA LYS A 111 28.96 -16.23 2.07
C LYS A 111 28.95 -15.30 3.28
N TYR A 112 27.95 -14.42 3.51
CA TYR A 112 28.08 -13.36 4.53
C TYR A 112 26.78 -12.84 5.18
N HIS A 113 25.59 -13.39 4.87
CA HIS A 113 24.33 -12.84 5.41
C HIS A 113 23.51 -13.91 6.11
N SER A 114 23.37 -13.78 7.42
CA SER A 114 22.64 -14.69 8.31
C SER A 114 21.16 -14.34 8.48
N SER A 115 20.62 -13.43 7.66
CA SER A 115 19.19 -13.14 7.67
C SER A 115 18.40 -14.18 6.89
N MET A 116 17.28 -14.63 7.48
CA MET A 116 16.31 -15.48 6.81
C MET A 116 15.33 -14.60 6.04
N ALA A 117 14.95 -15.01 4.83
CA ALA A 117 13.95 -14.33 4.02
C ALA A 117 12.77 -15.25 3.75
N ALA A 118 11.55 -14.73 3.85
CA ALA A 118 10.33 -15.47 3.57
C ALA A 118 9.31 -14.58 2.84
N VAL A 119 8.51 -15.20 1.98
CA VAL A 119 7.34 -14.54 1.40
C VAL A 119 6.29 -14.41 2.49
N VAL A 120 5.68 -13.23 2.57
CA VAL A 120 4.52 -12.97 3.40
C VAL A 120 3.44 -12.28 2.57
N SER A 121 2.20 -12.47 2.98
CA SER A 121 1.03 -11.88 2.33
C SER A 121 0.10 -11.25 3.37
N ARG A 122 -0.79 -10.37 2.93
CA ARG A 122 -1.85 -9.81 3.77
C ARG A 122 -3.11 -9.56 2.95
N ALA A 123 -4.26 -9.60 3.61
CA ALA A 123 -5.52 -9.13 3.06
C ALA A 123 -5.57 -7.60 3.09
N VAL A 124 -6.17 -6.99 2.06
CA VAL A 124 -6.36 -5.55 1.96
C VAL A 124 -7.81 -5.24 1.62
N PHE A 125 -8.47 -4.53 2.52
CA PHE A 125 -9.84 -4.09 2.34
C PHE A 125 -9.86 -2.63 1.88
N TYR A 126 -10.62 -2.39 0.82
CA TYR A 126 -10.80 -1.06 0.26
C TYR A 126 -12.19 -0.56 0.59
N GLY A 127 -12.26 0.56 1.32
CA GLY A 127 -13.52 1.27 1.53
C GLY A 127 -14.06 1.90 0.24
N GLU A 128 -15.25 2.47 0.35
CA GLU A 128 -15.85 3.24 -0.73
C GLU A 128 -15.07 4.52 -1.02
N TRP A 129 -15.10 4.96 -2.27
CA TRP A 129 -14.55 6.26 -2.65
C TRP A 129 -15.51 7.38 -2.26
N LEU A 130 -15.09 8.21 -1.32
CA LEU A 130 -15.85 9.34 -0.78
C LEU A 130 -15.33 10.67 -1.35
N PRO A 131 -16.21 11.67 -1.55
CA PRO A 131 -15.79 13.03 -1.87
C PRO A 131 -14.85 13.60 -0.81
N SER A 132 -13.75 14.24 -1.23
CA SER A 132 -12.83 14.92 -0.30
C SER A 132 -13.48 15.98 0.58
N SER A 133 -14.59 16.58 0.12
CA SER A 133 -15.40 17.54 0.88
C SER A 133 -16.04 16.95 2.14
N TRP A 134 -16.21 15.62 2.21
CA TRP A 134 -16.72 14.93 3.39
C TRP A 134 -15.66 14.77 4.48
N ARG A 135 -14.41 15.16 4.19
CA ARG A 135 -13.27 15.07 5.10
C ARG A 135 -12.98 16.41 5.80
N ALA A 136 -14.01 17.22 6.04
CA ALA A 136 -13.88 18.42 6.86
C ALA A 136 -13.27 18.03 8.22
N ASP A 137 -12.16 18.67 8.59
CA ASP A 137 -11.46 18.61 9.88
C ASP A 137 -10.48 17.44 10.12
N TRP A 138 -9.29 17.50 9.50
CA TRP A 138 -8.04 16.87 10.00
C TRP A 138 -6.83 17.78 9.76
#